data_AF-A0A960VHA9-F1
#
_entry.id   AF-A0A960VHA9-F1
#
_cell.length_a   1.000
_cell.length_b   1.000
_cell.length_c   1.000
_cell.angle_alpha   90.00
_cell.angle_beta   90.00
_cell.angle_gamma   90.00
#
_symmetry.space_group_name_H-M   'P 1'
#
loop_
_entity.id
_entity.type
_entity.pdbx_description
1 polymer ?
#
loop_
_entity_poly.entity_id
_entity_poly.type
_entity_poly.pdbx_seq_one_letter_code
_entity_poly.pdbx_strand_id
1 'polypeptide(L)'
;MKNIESILRRGTVLLPLLLAGLLVGGCSNDPVAPQDEAPALSGEDVAHQAAYVAMAAAVVSPQTVEFGAKADKDAFTHTFTGDVAGMVNLVFTAGGQPSGTATADHVDLFTDEGAPLVITIGLQGFSGTVLLGFDLDAAINRNDDPDTAVITGAGTFASGPYAASFTFDSLAVVSGGAYPGSGTMTFTGSGYTATVTYGGGGTALLEMSSRAWEIDLDTGDITELDTMLLPE
;
A
#
# COMPACT_ATOMS: atom_id res chain seq x y z
N MET A 1 -40.50 -54.51 67.77
CA MET A 1 -39.86 -53.46 66.93
C MET A 1 -38.35 -53.53 67.26
N LYS A 2 -37.46 -54.35 66.68
CA LYS A 2 -37.16 -54.86 65.33
C LYS A 2 -36.75 -53.81 64.29
N ASN A 3 -35.42 -53.66 64.20
CA ASN A 3 -34.57 -53.53 63.00
C ASN A 3 -34.00 -52.14 62.69
N ILE A 4 -32.78 -52.18 62.12
CA ILE A 4 -31.95 -51.11 61.55
C ILE A 4 -31.07 -50.50 62.67
N GLU A 5 -29.78 -50.80 62.80
CA GLU A 5 -28.70 -50.53 61.84
C GLU A 5 -27.56 -51.57 61.95
N SER A 6 -27.39 -52.38 60.90
CA SER A 6 -26.21 -53.20 60.68
C SER A 6 -25.81 -53.12 59.21
N ILE A 7 -24.97 -52.16 58.83
CA ILE A 7 -24.24 -52.21 57.55
C ILE A 7 -22.80 -51.73 57.79
N LEU A 8 -22.06 -52.58 58.51
CA LEU A 8 -20.61 -52.65 58.39
C LEU A 8 -20.27 -53.36 57.08
N ARG A 9 -19.20 -52.86 56.44
CA ARG A 9 -18.19 -53.66 55.74
C ARG A 9 -18.69 -54.61 54.64
N ARG A 10 -18.65 -54.14 53.40
CA ARG A 10 -18.25 -54.91 52.20
C ARG A 10 -18.29 -53.99 50.98
N GLY A 11 -17.17 -53.89 50.25
CA GLY A 11 -17.03 -53.03 49.07
C GLY A 11 -15.66 -52.37 49.03
N THR A 12 -14.56 -53.12 48.90
CA THR A 12 -13.97 -53.44 47.57
C THR A 12 -13.45 -52.16 46.91
N VAL A 13 -12.23 -51.74 47.21
CA VAL A 13 -11.05 -51.92 46.33
C VAL A 13 -11.45 -51.87 44.85
N LEU A 14 -11.55 -50.66 44.28
CA LEU A 14 -11.52 -50.42 42.82
C LEU A 14 -11.59 -48.91 42.57
N LEU A 15 -10.46 -48.19 42.74
CA LEU A 15 -10.24 -46.93 42.01
C LEU A 15 -8.75 -46.53 41.96
N PRO A 16 -7.93 -47.22 41.15
CA PRO A 16 -6.83 -46.52 40.50
C PRO A 16 -6.74 -46.94 39.05
N LEU A 17 -7.65 -46.45 38.20
CA LEU A 17 -7.60 -46.65 36.75
C LEU A 17 -8.62 -45.74 36.05
N LEU A 18 -8.49 -44.43 36.23
CA LEU A 18 -9.20 -43.49 35.36
C LEU A 18 -8.26 -42.32 35.03
N LEU A 19 -7.79 -42.35 33.78
CA LEU A 19 -7.29 -41.21 33.00
C LEU A 19 -5.86 -40.69 33.29
N ALA A 20 -4.89 -41.60 33.28
CA ALA A 20 -3.54 -41.30 32.79
C ALA A 20 -3.51 -41.36 31.24
N GLY A 21 -4.29 -40.50 30.58
CA GLY A 21 -4.50 -40.53 29.12
C GLY A 21 -4.63 -39.15 28.48
N LEU A 22 -3.87 -38.17 28.97
CA LEU A 22 -3.94 -36.78 28.52
C LEU A 22 -2.57 -36.17 28.17
N LEU A 23 -1.58 -37.00 27.81
CA LEU A 23 -0.20 -36.52 27.62
C LEU A 23 0.51 -36.94 26.33
N VAL A 24 -0.16 -37.52 25.33
CA VAL A 24 0.48 -37.77 24.02
C VAL A 24 -0.50 -37.54 22.88
N GLY A 25 -0.86 -36.28 22.67
CA GLY A 25 -1.44 -35.79 21.43
C GLY A 25 -0.59 -34.61 20.99
N GLY A 26 0.51 -34.89 20.29
CA GLY A 26 1.29 -33.86 19.63
C GLY A 26 0.43 -33.16 18.59
N CYS A 27 0.26 -31.85 18.75
CA CYS A 27 0.07 -30.97 17.61
C CYS A 27 1.45 -30.50 17.18
N SER A 28 2.15 -31.37 16.46
CA SER A 28 3.26 -31.01 15.59
C SER A 28 2.69 -30.21 14.40
N ASN A 29 2.39 -28.94 14.65
CA ASN A 29 2.18 -27.86 13.68
C ASN A 29 1.67 -26.68 14.51
N ASP A 30 2.58 -26.01 15.20
CA ASP A 30 2.36 -24.64 15.62
C ASP A 30 2.99 -23.77 14.53
N PRO A 31 2.23 -23.32 13.51
CA PRO A 31 2.75 -22.40 12.54
C PRO A 31 2.89 -21.06 13.26
N VAL A 32 4.14 -20.72 13.58
CA VAL A 32 4.65 -19.46 14.16
C VAL A 32 4.13 -19.12 15.56
N ALA A 33 5.04 -19.23 16.54
CA ALA A 33 4.82 -18.65 17.86
C ALA A 33 4.69 -17.11 17.72
N PRO A 34 3.85 -16.43 18.52
CA PRO A 34 3.62 -14.97 18.43
C PRO A 34 4.85 -14.06 18.64
N GLN A 35 6.05 -14.64 18.75
CA GLN A 35 7.31 -13.94 19.01
C GLN A 35 8.38 -14.18 17.94
N ASP A 36 8.08 -14.93 16.88
CA ASP A 36 9.04 -15.08 15.79
C ASP A 36 9.16 -13.74 15.03
N GLU A 37 10.39 -13.24 14.91
CA GLU A 37 10.68 -12.03 14.15
C GLU A 37 10.14 -12.18 12.72
N ALA A 38 9.50 -11.14 12.21
CA ALA A 38 9.02 -11.11 10.84
C ALA A 38 10.20 -11.34 9.88
N PRO A 39 10.06 -12.20 8.85
CA PRO A 39 11.16 -12.45 7.92
C PRO A 39 11.61 -11.16 7.23
N ALA A 40 12.91 -11.01 6.99
CA ALA A 40 13.38 -9.83 6.27
C ALA A 40 12.79 -9.80 4.84
N LEU A 41 12.28 -8.64 4.42
CA LEU A 41 11.88 -8.42 3.03
C LEU A 41 13.12 -8.47 2.12
N SER A 42 12.98 -9.12 0.98
CA SER A 42 13.97 -9.06 -0.09
C SER A 42 13.89 -7.70 -0.80
N GLY A 43 14.96 -7.33 -1.50
CA GLY A 43 14.92 -6.13 -2.34
C GLY A 43 13.84 -6.21 -3.44
N GLU A 44 13.58 -7.40 -3.96
CA GLU A 44 12.53 -7.61 -4.97
C GLU A 44 11.13 -7.37 -4.41
N ASP A 45 10.88 -7.73 -3.14
CA ASP A 45 9.63 -7.42 -2.48
C ASP A 45 9.44 -5.89 -2.37
N VAL A 46 10.49 -5.17 -1.98
CA VAL A 46 10.46 -3.70 -1.89
C VAL A 46 10.26 -3.06 -3.26
N ALA A 47 10.85 -3.62 -4.32
CA ALA A 47 10.65 -3.13 -5.68
C ALA A 47 9.18 -3.24 -6.12
N HIS A 48 8.51 -4.36 -5.85
CA HIS A 48 7.08 -4.51 -6.13
C HIS A 48 6.24 -3.51 -5.32
N GLN A 49 6.57 -3.29 -4.05
CA GLN A 49 5.87 -2.30 -3.22
C GLN A 49 5.96 -0.89 -3.82
N ALA A 50 7.16 -0.48 -4.23
CA ALA A 50 7.36 0.80 -4.89
C ALA A 50 6.63 0.88 -6.24
N ALA A 51 6.59 -0.20 -7.02
CA ALA A 51 5.89 -0.25 -8.30
C ALA A 51 4.37 -0.04 -8.17
N TYR A 52 3.71 -0.69 -7.22
CA TYR A 52 2.27 -0.49 -7.01
C TYR A 52 1.93 0.91 -6.49
N VAL A 53 2.80 1.49 -5.67
CA VAL A 53 2.66 2.90 -5.29
C VAL A 53 2.77 3.79 -6.52
N ALA A 54 3.75 3.54 -7.38
CA ALA A 54 3.95 4.32 -8.58
C ALA A 54 2.77 4.23 -9.56
N MET A 55 2.22 3.02 -9.73
CA MET A 55 1.01 2.78 -10.51
C MET A 55 -0.19 3.57 -9.93
N ALA A 56 -0.43 3.51 -8.62
CA ALA A 56 -1.53 4.24 -7.97
C ALA A 56 -1.41 5.77 -8.18
N ALA A 57 -0.20 6.31 -8.05
CA ALA A 57 0.08 7.72 -8.33
C ALA A 57 -0.14 8.04 -9.82
N ALA A 58 0.29 7.18 -10.74
CA ALA A 58 0.13 7.38 -12.18
C ALA A 58 -1.33 7.40 -12.63
N VAL A 59 -2.20 6.59 -12.02
CA VAL A 59 -3.64 6.55 -12.33
C VAL A 59 -4.36 7.83 -11.88
N VAL A 60 -4.03 8.34 -10.69
CA VAL A 60 -4.80 9.41 -10.05
C VAL A 60 -4.23 10.80 -10.36
N SER A 61 -2.92 10.94 -10.51
CA SER A 61 -2.27 12.23 -10.73
C SER A 61 -2.76 12.99 -11.98
N PRO A 62 -3.08 12.39 -13.14
CA PRO A 62 -3.67 13.10 -14.29
C PRO A 62 -4.98 13.83 -13.97
N GLN A 63 -5.72 13.34 -12.98
CA GLN A 63 -7.02 13.88 -12.61
C GLN A 63 -6.90 15.26 -11.94
N THR A 64 -5.71 15.61 -11.42
CA THR A 64 -5.41 16.91 -10.81
C THR A 64 -5.60 18.08 -11.76
N VAL A 65 -5.10 17.95 -12.99
CA VAL A 65 -5.22 18.99 -14.03
C VAL A 65 -6.56 18.93 -14.75
N GLU A 66 -7.08 17.72 -15.00
CA GLU A 66 -8.32 17.52 -15.77
C GLU A 66 -9.53 18.10 -15.03
N PHE A 67 -9.67 17.83 -13.73
CA PHE A 67 -10.80 18.31 -12.94
C PHE A 67 -10.56 19.69 -12.35
N GLY A 68 -9.32 20.06 -12.01
CA GLY A 68 -9.03 21.40 -11.51
C GLY A 68 -9.39 22.50 -12.53
N ALA A 69 -9.48 22.15 -13.82
CA ALA A 69 -9.85 23.08 -14.89
C ALA A 69 -11.37 23.32 -14.97
N LYS A 70 -12.17 22.47 -14.30
CA LYS A 70 -13.62 22.48 -14.38
C LYS A 70 -14.18 23.27 -13.20
N ALA A 71 -14.94 24.31 -13.50
CA ALA A 71 -15.56 25.17 -12.51
C ALA A 71 -16.58 24.44 -11.62
N ASP A 72 -17.14 23.31 -12.05
CA ASP A 72 -18.24 22.61 -11.37
C ASP A 72 -17.80 21.41 -10.51
N LYS A 73 -16.50 21.31 -10.18
CA LYS A 73 -15.93 20.15 -9.48
C LYS A 73 -15.14 20.58 -8.24
N ASP A 74 -15.77 20.43 -7.08
CA ASP A 74 -15.15 20.69 -5.77
C ASP A 74 -14.31 19.51 -5.28
N ALA A 75 -14.69 18.29 -5.68
CA ALA A 75 -14.01 17.07 -5.32
C ALA A 75 -14.16 16.00 -6.40
N PHE A 76 -13.20 15.09 -6.44
CA PHE A 76 -13.24 13.88 -7.24
C PHE A 76 -12.79 12.69 -6.39
N THR A 77 -13.40 11.53 -6.59
CA THR A 77 -13.01 10.29 -5.91
C THR A 77 -12.74 9.22 -6.95
N HIS A 78 -11.59 8.57 -6.85
CA HIS A 78 -11.25 7.39 -7.62
C HIS A 78 -11.33 6.15 -6.75
N THR A 79 -11.98 5.10 -7.24
CA THR A 79 -12.08 3.80 -6.57
C THR A 79 -11.20 2.80 -7.29
N PHE A 80 -10.21 2.26 -6.59
CA PHE A 80 -9.39 1.15 -7.05
C PHE A 80 -10.08 -0.18 -6.75
N THR A 81 -9.94 -1.14 -7.67
CA THR A 81 -10.42 -2.52 -7.51
C THR A 81 -9.40 -3.50 -8.03
N GLY A 82 -9.24 -4.66 -7.36
CA GLY A 82 -8.30 -5.71 -7.74
C GLY A 82 -7.10 -5.74 -6.81
N ASP A 83 -5.90 -5.85 -7.39
CA ASP A 83 -4.63 -5.91 -6.63
C ASP A 83 -4.31 -4.60 -5.92
N VAL A 84 -4.90 -3.48 -6.33
CA VAL A 84 -5.05 -2.28 -5.51
C VAL A 84 -6.54 -2.05 -5.26
N ALA A 85 -6.95 -1.85 -4.02
CA ALA A 85 -8.34 -1.66 -3.62
C ALA A 85 -8.49 -0.50 -2.64
N GLY A 86 -9.58 0.27 -2.74
CA GLY A 86 -9.86 1.38 -1.84
C GLY A 86 -10.17 2.66 -2.61
N MET A 87 -10.07 3.81 -1.93
CA MET A 87 -10.43 5.10 -2.54
C MET A 87 -9.35 6.15 -2.33
N VAL A 88 -9.17 7.00 -3.33
CA VAL A 88 -8.40 8.25 -3.24
C VAL A 88 -9.32 9.40 -3.57
N ASN A 89 -9.21 10.47 -2.77
CA ASN A 89 -9.97 11.69 -2.89
C ASN A 89 -9.06 12.81 -3.41
N LEU A 90 -9.62 13.64 -4.28
CA LEU A 90 -9.07 14.90 -4.75
C LEU A 90 -9.98 16.01 -4.23
N VAL A 91 -9.43 16.98 -3.51
CA VAL A 91 -10.18 18.16 -3.06
C VAL A 91 -9.55 19.40 -3.67
N PHE A 92 -10.34 20.13 -4.44
CA PHE A 92 -9.88 21.28 -5.22
C PHE A 92 -10.12 22.58 -4.45
N THR A 93 -9.10 23.43 -4.38
CA THR A 93 -9.21 24.74 -3.74
C THR A 93 -8.72 25.86 -4.66
N ALA A 94 -9.25 27.06 -4.43
CA ALA A 94 -8.91 28.30 -5.11
C ALA A 94 -8.64 29.37 -4.05
N GLY A 95 -7.42 29.91 -3.99
CA GLY A 95 -7.03 30.90 -2.98
C GLY A 95 -7.19 30.38 -1.54
N GLY A 96 -7.00 29.07 -1.33
CA GLY A 96 -7.12 28.41 -0.03
C GLY A 96 -8.56 28.20 0.47
N GLN A 97 -9.56 28.30 -0.40
CA GLN A 97 -10.95 27.94 -0.11
C GLN A 97 -11.45 26.89 -1.12
N PRO A 98 -12.45 26.06 -0.78
CA PRO A 98 -13.05 25.15 -1.76
C PRO A 98 -13.42 25.87 -3.06
N SER A 99 -13.08 25.27 -4.21
CA SER A 99 -13.18 25.92 -5.52
C SER A 99 -14.61 26.35 -5.86
N GLY A 100 -15.62 25.53 -5.56
CA GLY A 100 -17.05 25.82 -5.71
C GLY A 100 -17.48 25.98 -7.17
N THR A 101 -17.20 27.17 -7.69
CA THR A 101 -17.48 27.60 -9.08
C THR A 101 -16.27 28.25 -9.77
N ALA A 102 -15.15 28.38 -9.05
CA ALA A 102 -13.91 28.94 -9.55
C ALA A 102 -12.97 27.84 -10.07
N THR A 103 -12.06 28.19 -10.96
CA THR A 103 -10.95 27.31 -11.34
C THR A 103 -10.01 27.15 -10.15
N ALA A 104 -9.65 25.91 -9.84
CA ALA A 104 -8.74 25.60 -8.74
C ALA A 104 -7.29 25.97 -9.09
N ASP A 105 -6.57 26.47 -8.09
CA ASP A 105 -5.12 26.71 -8.11
C ASP A 105 -4.34 25.67 -7.29
N HIS A 106 -5.06 24.80 -6.58
CA HIS A 106 -4.49 23.79 -5.69
C HIS A 106 -5.40 22.56 -5.61
N VAL A 107 -4.81 21.38 -5.39
CA VAL A 107 -5.57 20.16 -5.10
C VAL A 107 -4.83 19.27 -4.10
N ASP A 108 -5.57 18.83 -3.09
CA ASP A 108 -5.11 17.83 -2.11
C ASP A 108 -5.55 16.43 -2.56
N LEU A 109 -4.64 15.47 -2.51
CA LEU A 109 -4.78 14.08 -2.96
C LEU A 109 -4.55 13.15 -1.78
N PHE A 110 -5.60 12.56 -1.23
CA PHE A 110 -5.47 11.80 0.01
C PHE A 110 -6.40 10.59 0.07
N THR A 111 -6.07 9.66 0.96
CA THR A 111 -6.99 8.59 1.41
C THR A 111 -7.65 9.00 2.72
N ASP A 112 -8.91 8.62 2.94
CA ASP A 112 -9.59 8.93 4.20
C ASP A 112 -8.91 8.26 5.41
N GLU A 113 -8.99 8.91 6.58
CA GLU A 113 -8.49 8.35 7.83
C GLU A 113 -9.18 7.00 8.11
N GLY A 114 -8.38 5.93 8.25
CA GLY A 114 -8.89 4.58 8.47
C GLY A 114 -9.46 3.88 7.22
N ALA A 115 -9.43 4.51 6.05
CA ALA A 115 -9.74 3.88 4.76
C ALA A 115 -8.62 4.08 3.70
N PRO A 116 -7.38 3.66 4.00
CA PRO A 116 -6.26 3.67 3.06
C PRO A 116 -6.47 2.75 1.85
N LEU A 117 -5.64 2.94 0.83
CA LEU A 117 -5.54 2.00 -0.28
C LEU A 117 -4.95 0.68 0.20
N VAL A 118 -5.28 -0.40 -0.49
CA VAL A 118 -4.97 -1.77 -0.09
C VAL A 118 -4.26 -2.45 -1.26
N ILE A 119 -3.00 -2.85 -1.14
CA ILE A 119 -2.32 -3.65 -2.18
C ILE A 119 -2.34 -5.13 -1.81
N THR A 120 -2.59 -6.00 -2.77
CA THR A 120 -2.39 -7.44 -2.63
C THR A 120 -1.22 -7.84 -3.54
N ILE A 121 -0.03 -7.97 -2.96
CA ILE A 121 1.14 -8.47 -3.69
C ILE A 121 1.14 -10.00 -3.51
N GLY A 122 1.00 -10.74 -4.61
CA GLY A 122 0.98 -12.20 -4.64
C GLY A 122 2.34 -12.83 -4.35
N LEU A 123 2.98 -12.48 -3.23
CA LEU A 123 4.27 -13.02 -2.81
C LEU A 123 4.14 -14.52 -2.50
N GLN A 124 4.99 -15.34 -3.11
CA GLN A 124 5.01 -16.77 -2.83
C GLN A 124 5.42 -17.01 -1.37
N GLY A 125 4.47 -17.51 -0.55
CA GLY A 125 4.71 -17.91 0.83
C GLY A 125 4.14 -16.98 1.91
N PHE A 126 3.60 -15.81 1.55
CA PHE A 126 2.93 -14.89 2.48
C PHE A 126 1.68 -14.28 1.84
N SER A 127 0.49 -14.63 2.33
CA SER A 127 -0.75 -13.95 1.98
C SER A 127 -0.89 -12.71 2.87
N GLY A 128 -0.33 -11.59 2.42
CA GLY A 128 -0.40 -10.31 3.12
C GLY A 128 -1.16 -9.28 2.31
N THR A 129 -2.14 -8.66 2.95
CA THR A 129 -2.78 -7.45 2.46
C THR A 129 -1.98 -6.26 2.96
N VAL A 130 -1.50 -5.45 2.04
CA VAL A 130 -0.75 -4.21 2.27
C VAL A 130 -1.72 -3.06 2.39
N LEU A 131 -1.39 -2.08 3.22
CA LEU A 131 -2.08 -0.80 3.35
C LEU A 131 -1.20 0.35 2.89
N LEU A 132 -1.75 1.24 2.09
CA LEU A 132 -1.12 2.43 1.54
C LEU A 132 -1.85 3.68 2.05
N GLY A 133 -1.18 4.49 2.85
CA GLY A 133 -1.65 5.82 3.24
C GLY A 133 -0.92 6.89 2.42
N PHE A 134 -1.63 7.52 1.49
CA PHE A 134 -1.10 8.65 0.71
C PHE A 134 -1.64 9.98 1.23
N ASP A 135 -0.77 10.98 1.25
CA ASP A 135 -1.16 12.38 1.32
C ASP A 135 -0.25 13.20 0.38
N LEU A 136 -0.80 13.59 -0.76
CA LEU A 136 -0.11 14.31 -1.80
C LEU A 136 -0.75 15.68 -1.98
N ASP A 137 0.08 16.67 -2.21
CA ASP A 137 -0.30 18.05 -2.42
C ASP A 137 0.12 18.44 -3.84
N ALA A 138 -0.80 18.98 -4.63
CA ALA A 138 -0.50 19.44 -5.98
C ALA A 138 -0.84 20.92 -6.19
N ALA A 139 0.18 21.67 -6.62
CA ALA A 139 0.03 23.04 -7.08
C ALA A 139 -0.36 23.07 -8.57
N ILE A 140 -1.38 23.87 -8.91
CA ILE A 140 -1.90 24.02 -10.27
C ILE A 140 -1.57 25.43 -10.76
N ASN A 141 -0.62 25.57 -11.69
CA ASN A 141 -0.21 26.89 -12.16
C ASN A 141 -1.10 27.42 -13.30
N ARG A 142 -2.21 28.07 -12.96
CA ARG A 142 -3.14 28.63 -13.96
C ARG A 142 -2.63 29.86 -14.72
N ASN A 143 -1.59 30.52 -14.23
CA ASN A 143 -1.12 31.79 -14.82
C ASN A 143 -0.05 31.58 -15.87
N ASP A 144 0.91 30.68 -15.62
CA ASP A 144 2.03 30.46 -16.52
C ASP A 144 1.86 29.21 -17.41
N ASP A 145 1.18 28.17 -16.90
CA ASP A 145 0.95 26.92 -17.63
C ASP A 145 -0.37 26.25 -17.20
N PRO A 146 -1.51 26.73 -17.75
CA PRO A 146 -2.84 26.39 -17.25
C PRO A 146 -3.21 24.92 -17.40
N ASP A 147 -2.40 24.14 -18.10
CA ASP A 147 -2.62 22.72 -18.36
C ASP A 147 -1.67 21.83 -17.56
N THR A 148 -0.98 22.37 -16.54
CA THR A 148 -0.03 21.59 -15.73
C THR A 148 -0.28 21.67 -14.24
N ALA A 149 0.11 20.60 -13.55
CA ALA A 149 0.22 20.54 -12.10
C ALA A 149 1.56 19.91 -11.71
N VAL A 150 2.07 20.32 -10.55
CA VAL A 150 3.24 19.70 -9.93
C VAL A 150 2.79 19.13 -8.60
N ILE A 151 2.92 17.81 -8.47
CA ILE A 151 2.58 17.09 -7.25
C ILE A 151 3.85 16.91 -6.41
N THR A 152 3.73 17.26 -5.14
CA THR A 152 4.72 17.03 -4.10
C THR A 152 4.03 16.35 -2.92
N GLY A 153 4.78 15.78 -1.99
CA GLY A 153 4.20 15.22 -0.77
C GLY A 153 4.73 13.85 -0.44
N ALA A 154 4.06 13.18 0.49
CA ALA A 154 4.59 11.98 1.10
C ALA A 154 3.49 11.05 1.60
N GLY A 155 3.85 9.80 1.83
CA GLY A 155 2.98 8.94 2.58
C GLY A 155 3.69 7.70 3.06
N THR A 156 2.88 6.78 3.53
CA THR A 156 3.33 5.57 4.21
C THR A 156 2.72 4.35 3.59
N PHE A 157 3.47 3.27 3.66
CA PHE A 157 3.08 1.93 3.30
C PHE A 157 3.25 1.07 4.55
N ALA A 158 2.23 0.31 4.92
CA ALA A 158 2.28 -0.62 6.03
C ALA A 158 1.74 -1.98 5.61
N SER A 159 2.49 -3.04 5.86
CA SER A 159 2.11 -4.42 5.56
C SER A 159 2.49 -5.32 6.70
N GLY A 160 1.52 -5.62 7.57
CA GLY A 160 1.77 -6.36 8.81
C GLY A 160 2.87 -5.67 9.65
N PRO A 161 4.03 -6.31 9.89
CA PRO A 161 5.14 -5.73 10.65
C PRO A 161 6.04 -4.81 9.82
N TYR A 162 5.87 -4.75 8.49
CA TYR A 162 6.72 -3.94 7.63
C TYR A 162 6.12 -2.54 7.46
N ALA A 163 6.96 -1.53 7.62
CA ALA A 163 6.63 -0.14 7.34
C ALA A 163 7.61 0.41 6.32
N ALA A 164 7.08 1.20 5.39
CA ALA A 164 7.82 1.95 4.40
C ALA A 164 7.21 3.33 4.24
N SER A 165 7.95 4.24 3.62
CA SER A 165 7.51 5.59 3.32
C SER A 165 7.89 5.93 1.89
N PHE A 166 7.14 6.83 1.26
CA PHE A 166 7.52 7.38 -0.02
C PHE A 166 7.32 8.90 -0.05
N THR A 167 8.05 9.55 -0.94
CA THR A 167 7.97 10.99 -1.19
C THR A 167 7.98 11.27 -2.68
N PHE A 168 7.22 12.28 -3.10
CA PHE A 168 7.30 12.88 -4.43
C PHE A 168 7.94 14.26 -4.29
N ASP A 169 9.08 14.45 -4.94
CA ASP A 169 9.79 15.74 -4.90
C ASP A 169 9.19 16.74 -5.88
N SER A 170 8.82 16.24 -7.07
CA SER A 170 8.14 17.00 -8.12
C SER A 170 7.67 16.04 -9.21
N LEU A 171 6.39 15.67 -9.18
CA LEU A 171 5.73 14.89 -10.23
C LEU A 171 4.93 15.84 -11.12
N ALA A 172 5.41 16.06 -12.34
CA ALA A 172 4.78 16.94 -13.30
C ALA A 172 3.69 16.20 -14.07
N VAL A 173 2.52 16.81 -14.18
CA VAL A 173 1.34 16.27 -14.85
C VAL A 173 0.85 17.29 -15.87
N VAL A 174 0.43 16.82 -17.04
CA VAL A 174 -0.06 17.65 -18.14
C VAL A 174 -1.47 17.22 -18.54
N SER A 175 -2.33 18.19 -18.82
CA SER A 175 -3.71 18.00 -19.26
C SER A 175 -3.77 17.14 -20.52
N GLY A 176 -4.65 16.14 -20.53
CA GLY A 176 -4.76 15.17 -21.61
C GLY A 176 -3.66 14.09 -21.64
N GLY A 177 -2.68 14.17 -20.74
CA GLY A 177 -1.71 13.09 -20.51
C GLY A 177 -2.35 11.95 -19.74
N ALA A 178 -2.06 10.71 -20.14
CA ALA A 178 -2.51 9.52 -19.41
C ALA A 178 -1.64 9.21 -18.19
N TYR A 179 -0.40 9.71 -18.16
CA TYR A 179 0.59 9.43 -17.12
C TYR A 179 1.33 10.73 -16.73
N PRO A 180 2.01 10.76 -15.57
CA PRO A 180 2.92 11.84 -15.23
C PRO A 180 3.98 12.07 -16.31
N GLY A 181 4.11 13.32 -16.76
CA GLY A 181 5.03 13.72 -17.81
C GLY A 181 6.49 13.60 -17.41
N SER A 182 6.80 13.82 -16.13
CA SER A 182 8.13 13.65 -15.56
C SER A 182 8.07 13.64 -14.04
N GLY A 183 9.14 13.20 -13.39
CA GLY A 183 9.33 13.38 -11.96
C GLY A 183 9.88 12.14 -11.28
N THR A 184 10.09 12.25 -9.98
CA THR A 184 10.64 11.16 -9.17
C THR A 184 9.80 10.89 -7.94
N MET A 185 9.72 9.61 -7.59
CA MET A 185 9.26 9.14 -6.31
C MET A 185 10.38 8.39 -5.61
N THR A 186 10.67 8.74 -4.37
CA THR A 186 11.58 7.96 -3.52
C THR A 186 10.75 7.07 -2.61
N PHE A 187 11.02 5.76 -2.59
CA PHE A 187 10.39 4.78 -1.69
C PHE A 187 11.45 4.19 -0.77
N THR A 188 11.21 4.16 0.54
CA THR A 188 12.15 3.63 1.54
C THR A 188 11.44 2.63 2.46
N GLY A 189 11.94 1.40 2.53
CA GLY A 189 11.35 0.33 3.32
C GLY A 189 12.36 -0.78 3.62
N SER A 190 12.31 -1.33 4.84
CA SER A 190 13.15 -2.47 5.26
C SER A 190 14.67 -2.30 5.01
N GLY A 191 15.18 -1.07 5.09
CA GLY A 191 16.59 -0.75 4.84
C GLY A 191 16.97 -0.58 3.36
N TYR A 192 16.00 -0.69 2.45
CA TYR A 192 16.17 -0.40 1.03
C TYR A 192 15.59 0.98 0.68
N THR A 193 16.20 1.62 -0.32
CA THR A 193 15.70 2.86 -0.94
C THR A 193 15.63 2.64 -2.44
N ALA A 194 14.43 2.74 -2.99
CA ALA A 194 14.14 2.68 -4.42
C ALA A 194 13.75 4.09 -4.93
N THR A 195 14.17 4.41 -6.14
CA THR A 195 13.79 5.64 -6.84
C THR A 195 13.02 5.25 -8.09
N VAL A 196 11.80 5.78 -8.24
CA VAL A 196 10.97 5.61 -9.44
C VAL A 196 10.99 6.91 -10.24
N THR A 197 11.36 6.83 -11.52
CA THR A 197 11.40 7.95 -12.45
C THR A 197 10.31 7.80 -13.51
N TYR A 198 9.47 8.82 -13.62
CA TYR A 198 8.40 8.91 -14.62
C TYR A 198 8.88 9.68 -15.84
N GLY A 199 8.41 9.28 -17.03
CA GLY A 199 8.84 9.87 -18.31
C GLY A 199 7.72 10.19 -19.29
N GLY A 200 6.46 10.28 -18.84
CA GLY A 200 5.31 10.63 -19.70
C GLY A 200 4.73 9.48 -20.52
N GLY A 201 5.29 8.27 -20.41
CA GLY A 201 4.76 7.05 -21.00
C GLY A 201 4.04 6.16 -19.99
N GLY A 202 3.47 5.06 -20.48
CA GLY A 202 2.86 4.03 -19.64
C GLY A 202 3.86 3.16 -18.87
N THR A 203 5.13 3.52 -18.85
CA THR A 203 6.16 2.86 -18.06
C THR A 203 6.96 3.85 -17.22
N ALA A 204 7.53 3.36 -16.13
CA ALA A 204 8.46 4.11 -15.27
C ALA A 204 9.72 3.27 -14.99
N LEU A 205 10.84 3.93 -14.70
CA LEU A 205 12.08 3.27 -14.31
C LEU A 205 12.18 3.22 -12.79
N LEU A 206 12.34 2.03 -12.21
CA LEU A 206 12.65 1.83 -10.80
C LEU A 206 14.12 1.45 -10.64
N GLU A 207 14.86 2.20 -9.84
CA GLU A 207 16.25 1.93 -9.50
C GLU A 207 16.39 1.68 -8.01
N MET A 208 17.09 0.62 -7.63
CA MET A 208 17.38 0.32 -6.23
C MET A 208 18.72 -0.39 -6.12
N SER A 209 19.66 0.26 -5.43
CA SER A 209 21.05 -0.21 -5.34
C SER A 209 21.67 -0.39 -6.74
N SER A 210 22.11 -1.60 -7.10
CA SER A 210 22.71 -1.91 -8.40
C SER A 210 21.75 -2.63 -9.35
N ARG A 211 20.43 -2.54 -9.12
CA ARG A 211 19.40 -3.20 -9.91
C ARG A 211 18.41 -2.16 -10.41
N ALA A 212 17.86 -2.40 -11.58
CA ALA A 212 16.84 -1.55 -12.20
C ALA A 212 15.72 -2.41 -12.76
N TRP A 213 14.51 -1.86 -12.78
CA TRP A 213 13.31 -2.49 -13.31
C TRP A 213 12.53 -1.47 -14.14
N GLU A 214 11.90 -1.94 -15.20
CA GLU A 214 10.82 -1.20 -15.84
C GLU A 214 9.51 -1.58 -15.15
N ILE A 215 8.71 -0.58 -14.79
CA ILE A 215 7.36 -0.73 -14.24
C ILE A 215 6.36 -0.47 -15.36
N ASP A 216 5.39 -1.36 -15.53
CA ASP A 216 4.15 -1.08 -16.27
C ASP A 216 3.21 -0.27 -15.35
N LEU A 217 2.89 0.97 -15.73
CA LEU A 217 2.09 1.88 -14.91
C LEU A 217 0.58 1.60 -14.96
N ASP A 218 0.12 0.70 -15.83
CA ASP A 218 -1.27 0.25 -15.88
C ASP A 218 -1.51 -0.93 -14.93
N THR A 219 -0.52 -1.80 -14.74
CA THR A 219 -0.66 -3.03 -13.93
C THR A 219 0.18 -3.04 -12.65
N GLY A 220 1.24 -2.23 -12.58
CA GLY A 220 2.22 -2.28 -11.49
C GLY A 220 3.23 -3.43 -11.62
N ASP A 221 3.18 -4.20 -12.69
CA ASP A 221 4.13 -5.29 -12.94
C ASP A 221 5.53 -4.74 -13.20
N ILE A 222 6.55 -5.46 -12.74
CA ILE A 222 7.95 -5.07 -12.94
C ILE A 222 8.72 -6.10 -13.76
N THR A 223 9.56 -5.60 -14.67
CA THR A 223 10.52 -6.41 -15.43
C THR A 223 11.92 -5.94 -15.11
N GLU A 224 12.77 -6.83 -14.59
CA GLU A 224 14.16 -6.49 -14.29
C GLU A 224 14.93 -6.18 -15.58
N LEU A 225 15.66 -5.07 -15.56
CA LEU A 225 16.50 -4.61 -16.66
C LEU A 225 17.90 -5.16 -16.49
N ASP A 226 18.46 -5.69 -17.58
CA ASP A 226 19.84 -6.13 -17.59
C ASP A 226 20.74 -4.88 -17.50
N THR A 227 21.51 -4.78 -16.41
CA THR A 227 22.27 -3.59 -16.00
C THR A 227 23.38 -3.14 -16.96
N MET A 228 23.50 -3.78 -18.13
CA MET A 228 24.45 -3.43 -19.18
C MET A 228 23.97 -2.33 -20.16
N LEU A 229 22.77 -1.75 -19.98
CA LEU A 229 22.18 -0.82 -20.96
C LEU A 229 21.54 0.45 -20.34
N LEU A 230 22.16 1.08 -19.35
CA LEU A 230 21.82 2.47 -19.04
C LEU A 230 22.74 3.39 -19.87
N PRO A 231 22.21 4.20 -20.80
CA PRO A 231 22.98 5.25 -21.44
C PRO A 231 23.31 6.34 -20.41
N GLU A 232 24.58 6.75 -20.37
CA GLU A 232 25.04 7.96 -19.65
C GLU A 232 24.34 9.24 -20.13
#